data_AF-A0AAW5VIB4-F1
#
_entry.id   AF-A0AAW5VIB4-F1
#
_cell.length_a   1.000
_cell.length_b   1.000
_cell.length_c   1.000
_cell.angle_alpha   90.00
_cell.angle_beta   90.00
_cell.angle_gamma   90.00
#
_symmetry.space_group_name_H-M   'P 1'
#
loop_
_entity.id
_entity.type
_entity.pdbx_description
1 polymer ?
#
loop_
_entity_poly.entity_id
_entity_poly.type
_entity_poly.pdbx_seq_one_letter_code
_entity_poly.pdbx_strand_id
1 'polypeptide(L)'
;MIQLPKEKEITIISKPSIDSNEVSLKVVNSDLAQDIVNHFDFDRKQLFIDCDEDALLEIDPSLKTFNKLLLWESGSLKLTEEEWVSFQNTIPLLSPFLAQDKSGKDLMLAWGKKDSLLSAVTTGLGTYYSRSRQGKWVKGEESGHLQNLSAIYVHSNPFFVQYVTSQIGAACHTGYYSCFFRKLGPNDSISFVYKSKVGA
;
A
#
# COMPACT_ATOMS: atom_id res chain seq x y z
N MET A 1 22.45 -5.38 -10.29
CA MET A 1 21.59 -5.55 -9.11
C MET A 1 20.93 -4.24 -8.83
N ILE A 2 19.59 -4.16 -8.77
CA ILE A 2 18.95 -2.96 -8.19
C ILE A 2 19.48 -2.80 -6.77
N GLN A 3 19.82 -1.56 -6.41
CA GLN A 3 20.32 -1.25 -5.07
C GLN A 3 19.24 -0.51 -4.32
N LEU A 4 18.66 -1.18 -3.33
CA LEU A 4 17.67 -0.57 -2.46
C LEU A 4 18.32 0.51 -1.58
N PRO A 5 17.56 1.52 -1.14
CA PRO A 5 18.06 2.55 -0.24
C PRO A 5 18.63 1.95 1.05
N LYS A 6 19.85 2.36 1.43
CA LYS A 6 20.48 1.93 2.68
C LYS A 6 19.84 2.61 3.89
N GLU A 7 19.90 1.93 5.04
CA GLU A 7 19.46 2.46 6.35
C GLU A 7 17.98 2.87 6.38
N LYS A 8 17.18 2.31 5.46
CA LYS A 8 15.73 2.51 5.42
C LYS A 8 14.99 1.25 5.83
N GLU A 9 13.79 1.47 6.34
CA GLU A 9 12.75 0.45 6.39
C GLU A 9 12.16 0.26 5.00
N ILE A 10 12.12 -0.97 4.53
CA ILE A 10 11.51 -1.38 3.27
C ILE A 10 10.28 -2.22 3.57
N THR A 11 9.19 -1.91 2.89
CA THR A 11 7.96 -2.67 3.04
C THR A 11 7.84 -3.71 1.94
N ILE A 12 7.60 -4.96 2.31
CA ILE A 12 7.30 -6.05 1.37
C ILE A 12 5.81 -6.34 1.45
N ILE A 13 5.12 -6.10 0.34
CA ILE A 13 3.70 -6.41 0.13
C ILE A 13 3.64 -7.73 -0.63
N SER A 14 2.89 -8.70 -0.15
CA SER A 14 2.79 -10.02 -0.80
C SER A 14 1.33 -10.41 -1.04
N LYS A 15 1.01 -10.87 -2.25
CA LYS A 15 -0.35 -11.30 -2.63
C LYS A 15 -0.38 -12.44 -3.66
N PRO A 16 -1.48 -13.20 -3.76
CA PRO A 16 -1.55 -14.39 -4.61
C PRO A 16 -1.66 -14.10 -6.12
N SER A 17 -2.24 -12.96 -6.49
CA SER A 17 -2.36 -12.52 -7.88
C SER A 17 -2.45 -11.00 -7.93
N ILE A 18 -2.18 -10.40 -9.10
CA ILE A 18 -2.16 -8.94 -9.27
C ILE A 18 -3.50 -8.25 -8.97
N ASP A 19 -4.61 -8.96 -9.18
CA ASP A 19 -5.97 -8.47 -8.95
C ASP A 19 -6.55 -8.94 -7.60
N SER A 20 -5.74 -9.60 -6.76
CA SER A 20 -6.20 -10.09 -5.46
C SER A 20 -6.35 -8.96 -4.43
N ASN A 21 -7.45 -8.99 -3.70
CA ASN A 21 -7.68 -8.17 -2.51
C ASN A 21 -7.09 -8.78 -1.22
N GLU A 22 -6.59 -10.02 -1.30
CA GLU A 22 -5.83 -10.67 -0.24
C GLU A 22 -4.39 -10.20 -0.32
N VAL A 23 -3.92 -9.58 0.75
CA VAL A 23 -2.58 -9.01 0.85
C VAL A 23 -2.04 -9.22 2.25
N SER A 24 -0.74 -9.46 2.34
CA SER A 24 0.03 -9.33 3.58
C SER A 24 1.14 -8.34 3.38
N LEU A 25 1.69 -7.88 4.50
CA LEU A 25 2.73 -6.88 4.52
C LEU A 25 3.72 -7.23 5.61
N LYS A 26 5.01 -6.98 5.38
CA LYS A 26 6.04 -6.93 6.42
C LYS A 26 6.95 -5.72 6.20
N VAL A 27 7.46 -5.17 7.29
CA VAL A 27 8.49 -4.12 7.25
C VAL A 27 9.81 -4.75 7.66
N VAL A 28 10.84 -4.56 6.85
CA VAL A 28 12.19 -5.12 7.06
C VAL A 28 13.24 -4.02 6.87
N ASN A 29 14.46 -4.24 7.36
CA ASN A 29 15.57 -3.34 7.06
C ASN A 29 16.06 -3.50 5.60
N SER A 30 16.82 -2.52 5.12
CA SER A 30 17.36 -2.49 3.76
C SER A 30 18.20 -3.71 3.40
N ASP A 31 18.99 -4.23 4.33
CA ASP A 31 19.90 -5.36 4.07
C ASP A 31 19.12 -6.65 3.83
N LEU A 32 18.10 -6.91 4.66
CA LEU A 32 17.20 -8.05 4.49
C LEU A 32 16.34 -7.90 3.23
N ALA A 33 15.88 -6.68 2.92
CA ALA A 33 15.16 -6.44 1.67
C ALA A 33 16.04 -6.71 0.44
N GLN A 34 17.30 -6.27 0.47
CA GLN A 34 18.25 -6.52 -0.60
C GLN A 34 18.55 -8.01 -0.74
N ASP A 35 18.69 -8.74 0.37
CA ASP A 35 18.86 -10.20 0.36
C ASP A 35 17.68 -10.93 -0.28
N ILE A 36 16.45 -10.49 0.02
CA ILE A 36 15.22 -11.00 -0.63
C ILE A 36 15.27 -10.78 -2.14
N VAL A 37 15.66 -9.59 -2.60
CA VAL A 37 15.76 -9.28 -4.03
C VAL A 37 16.82 -10.14 -4.72
N ASN A 38 17.99 -10.30 -4.10
CA ASN A 38 19.11 -11.06 -4.66
C ASN A 38 18.79 -12.56 -4.83
N HIS A 39 17.92 -13.09 -3.97
CA HIS A 39 17.53 -14.51 -3.96
C HIS A 39 16.08 -14.71 -4.43
N PHE A 40 15.49 -13.74 -5.13
CA PHE A 40 14.10 -13.79 -5.53
C PHE A 40 13.85 -14.87 -6.61
N ASP A 41 12.81 -15.69 -6.42
CA ASP A 41 12.38 -16.73 -7.36
C ASP A 41 11.57 -16.11 -8.52
N PHE A 42 12.28 -15.60 -9.52
CA PHE A 42 11.66 -15.03 -10.74
C PHE A 42 10.99 -16.07 -11.65
N ASP A 43 11.20 -17.37 -11.43
CA ASP A 43 10.58 -18.42 -12.24
C ASP A 43 9.11 -18.63 -11.84
N ARG A 44 8.78 -18.40 -10.56
CA ARG A 44 7.44 -18.65 -10.01
C ARG A 44 6.72 -17.39 -9.57
N LYS A 45 7.48 -16.36 -9.19
CA LYS A 45 6.95 -15.15 -8.57
C LYS A 45 7.22 -13.93 -9.44
N GLN A 46 6.51 -12.85 -9.15
CA GLN A 46 6.72 -11.56 -9.80
C GLN A 46 7.06 -10.52 -8.75
N LEU A 47 7.99 -9.62 -9.08
CA LEU A 47 8.40 -8.55 -8.18
C LEU A 47 8.21 -7.21 -8.87
N PHE A 48 7.54 -6.30 -8.18
CA PHE A 48 7.34 -4.92 -8.59
C PHE A 48 7.98 -4.02 -7.56
N ILE A 49 8.47 -2.88 -8.04
CA ILE A 49 9.15 -1.89 -7.22
C ILE A 49 8.33 -0.61 -7.33
N ASP A 50 8.10 0.05 -6.20
CA ASP A 50 7.42 1.34 -6.20
C ASP A 50 8.27 2.45 -6.88
N CYS A 51 7.90 3.72 -6.73
CA CYS A 51 8.59 4.82 -7.39
C CYS A 51 9.92 5.25 -6.74
N ASP A 52 10.06 5.09 -5.43
CA ASP A 52 11.13 5.61 -4.58
C ASP A 52 11.92 4.52 -3.82
N GLU A 53 11.65 3.27 -4.18
CA GLU A 53 12.34 2.04 -3.83
C GLU A 53 12.27 1.71 -2.34
N ASP A 54 11.21 2.16 -1.65
CA ASP A 54 10.97 1.86 -0.24
C ASP A 54 9.78 0.90 0.02
N ALA A 55 9.09 0.50 -1.05
CA ALA A 55 8.18 -0.65 -1.06
C ALA A 55 8.38 -1.58 -2.27
N LEU A 56 8.29 -2.88 -1.99
CA LEU A 56 8.28 -3.96 -2.96
C LEU A 56 6.93 -4.67 -2.94
N LEU A 57 6.44 -5.06 -4.11
CA LEU A 57 5.23 -5.85 -4.28
C LEU A 57 5.58 -7.20 -4.92
N GLU A 58 5.40 -8.27 -4.15
CA GLU A 58 5.55 -9.65 -4.55
C GLU A 58 4.19 -10.26 -4.92
N ILE A 59 4.14 -10.89 -6.09
CA ILE A 59 3.07 -11.80 -6.47
C ILE A 59 3.56 -13.23 -6.31
N ASP A 60 2.98 -13.93 -5.33
CA ASP A 60 3.30 -15.33 -5.00
C ASP A 60 2.01 -16.16 -5.02
N PRO A 61 1.77 -16.95 -6.09
CA PRO A 61 0.56 -17.76 -6.25
C PRO A 61 0.34 -18.82 -5.16
N SER A 62 1.35 -19.13 -4.33
CA SER A 62 1.21 -20.08 -3.23
C SER A 62 0.49 -19.50 -2.00
N LEU A 63 0.35 -18.18 -1.93
CA LEU A 63 -0.41 -17.48 -0.88
C LEU A 63 -1.90 -17.75 -1.03
N LYS A 64 -2.63 -17.79 0.08
CA LYS A 64 -4.06 -18.16 0.08
C LYS A 64 -4.96 -17.09 0.65
N THR A 65 -4.81 -16.76 1.94
CA THR A 65 -5.73 -15.87 2.65
C THR A 65 -5.02 -15.23 3.84
N PHE A 66 -5.39 -13.99 4.15
CA PHE A 66 -4.88 -13.27 5.32
C PHE A 66 -6.03 -12.83 6.22
N ASN A 67 -5.79 -12.80 7.53
CA ASN A 67 -6.82 -12.37 8.46
C ASN A 67 -6.91 -10.85 8.47
N LYS A 68 -8.07 -10.31 8.11
CA LYS A 68 -8.35 -8.88 8.07
C LYS A 68 -9.74 -8.58 8.57
N LEU A 69 -9.88 -7.46 9.27
CA LEU A 69 -11.14 -6.91 9.75
C LEU A 69 -11.65 -5.87 8.75
N LEU A 70 -12.89 -5.98 8.29
CA LEU A 70 -13.57 -4.88 7.62
C LEU A 70 -13.95 -3.84 8.67
N LEU A 71 -13.26 -2.70 8.66
CA LEU A 71 -13.45 -1.63 9.65
C LEU A 71 -14.55 -0.65 9.23
N TRP A 72 -14.55 -0.28 7.96
CA TRP A 72 -15.42 0.76 7.40
C TRP A 72 -15.77 0.42 5.95
N GLU A 73 -16.99 0.76 5.53
CA GLU A 73 -17.43 0.60 4.15
C GLU A 73 -18.52 1.62 3.82
N SER A 74 -18.39 2.28 2.66
CA SER A 74 -19.43 3.16 2.10
C SER A 74 -20.00 4.18 3.09
N GLY A 75 -19.15 4.82 3.89
CA GLY A 75 -19.54 5.86 4.86
C GLY A 75 -19.93 5.35 6.24
N SER A 76 -19.86 4.04 6.51
CA SER A 76 -20.27 3.46 7.79
C SER A 76 -19.18 2.59 8.41
N LEU A 77 -18.92 2.80 9.70
CA LEU A 77 -18.14 1.87 10.52
C LEU A 77 -18.89 0.52 10.63
N LYS A 78 -18.13 -0.56 10.71
CA LYS A 78 -18.66 -1.93 10.92
C LYS A 78 -18.47 -2.42 12.35
N LEU A 79 -17.96 -1.55 13.22
CA LEU A 79 -17.83 -1.75 14.65
C LEU A 79 -18.94 -0.98 15.36
N THR A 80 -19.37 -1.49 16.51
CA THR A 80 -20.13 -0.72 17.50
C THR A 80 -19.28 0.44 18.05
N GLU A 81 -19.91 1.40 18.72
CA GLU A 81 -19.19 2.52 19.33
C GLU A 81 -18.15 2.05 20.37
N GLU A 82 -18.52 1.07 21.20
CA GLU A 82 -17.61 0.49 22.21
C GLU A 82 -16.41 -0.22 21.57
N GLU A 83 -16.66 -1.03 20.53
CA GLU A 83 -15.60 -1.70 19.76
C GLU A 83 -14.71 -0.69 19.04
N TRP A 84 -15.27 0.39 18.51
CA TRP A 84 -14.52 1.44 17.83
C TRP A 84 -13.58 2.19 18.79
N VAL A 85 -14.08 2.58 19.96
CA VAL A 85 -13.26 3.21 21.01
C VAL A 85 -12.15 2.27 21.45
N SER A 86 -12.43 0.98 21.63
CA SER A 86 -11.43 -0.02 21.99
C SER A 86 -10.38 -0.20 20.89
N PHE A 87 -10.83 -0.37 19.64
CA PHE A 87 -9.96 -0.53 18.47
C PHE A 87 -8.99 0.64 18.31
N GLN A 88 -9.46 1.87 18.51
CA GLN A 88 -8.62 3.06 18.40
C GLN A 88 -7.40 3.06 19.33
N ASN A 89 -7.46 2.35 20.46
CA ASN A 89 -6.35 2.22 21.40
C ASN A 89 -5.33 1.15 20.99
N THR A 90 -5.67 0.32 20.00
CA THR A 90 -4.77 -0.71 19.43
C THR A 90 -3.92 -0.19 18.28
N ILE A 91 -4.27 0.98 17.72
CA ILE A 91 -3.59 1.55 16.55
C ILE A 91 -2.18 1.99 16.98
N PRO A 92 -1.11 1.48 16.35
CA PRO A 92 0.25 1.92 16.63
C PRO A 92 0.47 3.40 16.30
N LEU A 93 1.53 3.98 16.86
CA LEU A 93 1.89 5.39 16.63
C LEU A 93 2.13 5.73 15.15
N LEU A 94 2.57 4.74 14.37
CA LEU A 94 2.84 4.84 12.95
C LEU A 94 2.67 3.47 12.31
N SER A 95 2.00 3.37 11.17
CA SER A 95 1.76 2.09 10.49
C SER A 95 1.69 2.23 8.98
N PRO A 96 1.94 1.14 8.22
CA PRO A 96 1.78 1.13 6.77
C PRO A 96 0.30 1.20 6.38
N PHE A 97 -0.01 2.05 5.40
CA PHE A 97 -1.34 2.23 4.80
C PHE A 97 -1.20 1.95 3.32
N LEU A 98 -1.73 0.81 2.88
CA LEU A 98 -1.72 0.38 1.48
C LEU A 98 -3.01 0.84 0.80
N ALA A 99 -2.90 1.62 -0.27
CA ALA A 99 -4.02 1.88 -1.16
C ALA A 99 -4.07 0.88 -2.30
N GLN A 100 -5.26 0.35 -2.51
CA GLN A 100 -5.60 -0.57 -3.58
C GLN A 100 -6.80 -0.01 -4.35
N ASP A 101 -6.78 -0.16 -5.67
CA ASP A 101 -7.97 0.10 -6.47
C ASP A 101 -9.01 -0.99 -6.22
N LYS A 102 -10.29 -0.66 -6.39
CA LYS A 102 -11.39 -1.65 -6.37
C LYS A 102 -11.18 -2.83 -7.34
N SER A 103 -10.36 -2.65 -8.38
CA SER A 103 -9.97 -3.72 -9.30
C SER A 103 -8.94 -4.70 -8.72
N GLY A 104 -8.42 -4.47 -7.52
CA GLY A 104 -7.38 -5.29 -6.88
C GLY A 104 -5.94 -4.84 -7.15
N LYS A 105 -5.70 -3.82 -7.97
CA LYS A 105 -4.36 -3.30 -8.24
C LYS A 105 -3.85 -2.47 -7.07
N ASP A 106 -2.67 -2.77 -6.55
CA ASP A 106 -2.02 -1.89 -5.56
C ASP A 106 -1.61 -0.59 -6.22
N LEU A 107 -1.91 0.52 -5.55
CA LEU A 107 -1.70 1.86 -6.07
C LEU A 107 -0.47 2.49 -5.45
N MET A 108 -0.38 2.47 -4.13
CA MET A 108 0.74 3.03 -3.40
C MET A 108 0.75 2.53 -1.97
N LEU A 109 1.93 2.59 -1.36
CA LEU A 109 2.10 2.50 0.07
C LEU A 109 2.42 3.90 0.61
N ALA A 110 1.87 4.21 1.79
CA ALA A 110 2.31 5.35 2.58
C ALA A 110 2.23 5.00 4.06
N TRP A 111 2.65 5.94 4.91
CA TRP A 111 2.53 5.80 6.35
C TRP A 111 1.29 6.55 6.85
N GLY A 112 0.69 6.05 7.92
CA GLY A 112 -0.45 6.67 8.58
C GLY A 112 -0.32 6.59 10.10
N LYS A 113 -1.04 7.49 10.77
CA LYS A 113 -1.24 7.47 12.23
C LYS A 113 -2.72 7.24 12.53
N LYS A 114 -3.06 7.07 13.81
CA LYS A 114 -4.45 7.07 14.30
C LYS A 114 -5.27 8.21 13.67
N ASP A 115 -4.78 9.45 13.74
CA ASP A 115 -5.51 10.62 13.20
C ASP A 115 -5.70 10.59 11.68
N SER A 116 -4.81 9.94 10.94
CA SER A 116 -4.98 9.70 9.50
C SER A 116 -6.15 8.76 9.25
N LEU A 117 -6.22 7.65 10.00
CA LEU A 117 -7.32 6.68 9.90
C LEU A 117 -8.66 7.28 10.31
N LEU A 118 -8.70 8.04 11.41
CA LEU A 118 -9.91 8.74 11.85
C LEU A 118 -10.42 9.71 10.77
N SER A 119 -9.50 10.50 10.19
CA SER A 119 -9.82 11.42 9.10
C SER A 119 -10.38 10.68 7.88
N ALA A 120 -9.79 9.54 7.52
CA ALA A 120 -10.24 8.71 6.40
C ALA A 120 -11.64 8.12 6.64
N VAL A 121 -11.91 7.62 7.86
CA VAL A 121 -13.24 7.12 8.27
C VAL A 121 -14.30 8.22 8.18
N THR A 122 -13.97 9.43 8.63
CA THR A 122 -14.90 10.57 8.64
C THR A 122 -15.17 11.12 7.24
N THR A 123 -14.13 11.24 6.41
CA THR A 123 -14.23 11.94 5.12
C THR A 123 -14.48 11.00 3.94
N GLY A 124 -14.19 9.70 4.08
CA GLY A 124 -14.17 8.77 2.96
C GLY A 124 -13.03 9.04 1.97
N LEU A 125 -11.97 9.76 2.37
CA LEU A 125 -10.83 10.09 1.52
C LEU A 125 -9.53 9.45 2.03
N GLY A 126 -8.72 8.97 1.10
CA GLY A 126 -7.38 8.44 1.37
C GLY A 126 -6.51 9.48 2.09
N THR A 127 -6.31 9.28 3.39
CA THR A 127 -5.60 10.22 4.26
C THR A 127 -4.40 9.54 4.91
N TYR A 128 -3.27 10.23 4.92
CA TYR A 128 -1.97 9.66 5.29
C TYR A 128 -1.19 10.61 6.20
N TYR A 129 -0.01 10.19 6.63
CA TYR A 129 0.94 10.99 7.40
C TYR A 129 2.29 11.04 6.69
N SER A 130 2.75 12.24 6.38
CA SER A 130 4.10 12.46 5.84
C SER A 130 5.10 12.50 6.98
N ARG A 131 6.05 11.56 6.97
CA ARG A 131 7.13 11.51 7.97
C ARG A 131 8.07 12.72 7.85
N SER A 132 8.39 13.13 6.63
CA SER A 132 9.28 14.26 6.35
C SER A 132 8.64 15.62 6.64
N ARG A 133 7.37 15.81 6.27
CA ARG A 133 6.62 17.05 6.58
C ARG A 133 6.04 17.06 8.00
N GLN A 134 6.16 15.94 8.71
CA GLN A 134 5.59 15.71 10.05
C GLN A 134 4.10 16.11 10.14
N GLY A 135 3.33 15.80 9.11
CA GLY A 135 1.97 16.30 8.95
C GLY A 135 1.05 15.34 8.22
N LYS A 136 -0.24 15.42 8.55
CA LYS A 136 -1.32 14.71 7.85
C LYS A 136 -1.54 15.34 6.47
N TRP A 137 -1.89 14.52 5.47
CA TRP A 137 -2.22 14.99 4.13
C TRP A 137 -3.31 14.10 3.50
N VAL A 138 -4.15 14.69 2.65
CA VAL A 138 -5.18 13.98 1.88
C VAL A 138 -4.65 13.73 0.48
N LYS A 139 -4.72 12.49 -0.01
CA LYS A 139 -4.19 12.14 -1.33
C LYS A 139 -4.96 12.88 -2.42
N GLY A 140 -4.23 13.67 -3.19
CA GLY A 140 -4.77 14.41 -4.32
C GLY A 140 -5.38 15.76 -3.96
N GLU A 141 -5.25 16.24 -2.72
CA GLU A 141 -5.75 17.56 -2.31
C GLU A 141 -5.20 18.69 -3.18
N GLU A 142 -3.91 18.63 -3.52
CA GLU A 142 -3.26 19.64 -4.38
C GLU A 142 -3.41 19.33 -5.88
N SER A 143 -3.39 18.05 -6.28
CA SER A 143 -3.36 17.66 -7.70
C SER A 143 -4.73 17.31 -8.31
N GLY A 144 -5.77 17.19 -7.49
CA GLY A 144 -7.07 16.65 -7.89
C GLY A 144 -7.09 15.13 -8.08
N HIS A 145 -5.97 14.42 -7.91
CA HIS A 145 -5.89 12.96 -8.06
C HIS A 145 -6.30 12.22 -6.77
N LEU A 146 -7.59 12.34 -6.45
CA LEU A 146 -8.18 11.90 -5.19
C LEU A 146 -8.32 10.37 -5.09
N GLN A 147 -8.31 9.88 -3.86
CA GLN A 147 -8.66 8.50 -3.51
C GLN A 147 -9.97 8.48 -2.75
N ASN A 148 -11.07 8.17 -3.43
CA ASN A 148 -12.36 7.98 -2.79
C ASN A 148 -12.43 6.57 -2.22
N LEU A 149 -12.55 6.44 -0.90
CA LEU A 149 -12.57 5.16 -0.22
C LEU A 149 -13.93 4.50 -0.37
N SER A 150 -13.94 3.22 -0.74
CA SER A 150 -15.13 2.37 -0.71
C SER A 150 -15.12 1.44 0.50
N ALA A 151 -13.94 1.01 0.96
CA ALA A 151 -13.78 0.20 2.15
C ALA A 151 -12.41 0.43 2.81
N ILE A 152 -12.35 0.16 4.11
CA ILE A 152 -11.12 0.13 4.91
C ILE A 152 -11.05 -1.21 5.62
N TYR A 153 -9.96 -1.94 5.39
CA TYR A 153 -9.62 -3.16 6.12
C TYR A 153 -8.42 -2.91 7.04
N VAL A 154 -8.36 -3.66 8.14
CA VAL A 154 -7.24 -3.64 9.08
C VAL A 154 -6.72 -5.05 9.28
N HIS A 155 -5.41 -5.19 9.24
CA HIS A 155 -4.68 -6.41 9.56
C HIS A 155 -4.01 -6.20 10.92
N SER A 156 -3.97 -7.23 11.77
CA SER A 156 -3.50 -7.12 13.15
C SER A 156 -2.12 -7.74 13.40
N ASN A 157 -1.61 -8.56 12.48
CA ASN A 157 -0.29 -9.19 12.62
C ASN A 157 0.43 -9.39 11.26
N PRO A 158 1.33 -8.46 10.86
CA PRO A 158 1.61 -7.18 11.52
C PRO A 158 0.44 -6.19 11.33
N PHE A 159 0.44 -5.09 12.10
CA PHE A 159 -0.60 -4.07 11.97
C PHE A 159 -0.41 -3.25 10.69
N PHE A 160 -1.40 -3.22 9.81
CA PHE A 160 -1.47 -2.29 8.69
C PHE A 160 -2.92 -2.03 8.25
N VAL A 161 -3.10 -0.92 7.53
CA VAL A 161 -4.39 -0.51 6.97
C VAL A 161 -4.40 -0.75 5.47
N GLN A 162 -5.47 -1.32 4.96
CA GLN A 162 -5.72 -1.50 3.53
C GLN A 162 -6.93 -0.64 3.13
N TYR A 163 -6.68 0.36 2.31
CA TYR A 163 -7.71 1.18 1.67
C TYR A 163 -8.11 0.57 0.34
N VAL A 164 -9.40 0.31 0.16
CA VAL A 164 -9.98 0.03 -1.15
C VAL A 164 -10.57 1.31 -1.70
N THR A 165 -10.13 1.69 -2.90
CA THR A 165 -10.35 3.03 -3.44
C THR A 165 -10.92 3.00 -4.85
N SER A 166 -11.69 4.03 -5.20
CA SER A 166 -11.91 4.45 -6.57
C SER A 166 -10.95 5.60 -6.86
N GLN A 167 -9.79 5.29 -7.44
CA GLN A 167 -8.74 6.27 -7.73
C GLN A 167 -9.19 7.21 -8.85
N ILE A 168 -9.07 8.52 -8.62
CA ILE A 168 -9.20 9.57 -9.64
C ILE A 168 -7.80 9.95 -10.09
N GLY A 169 -7.52 9.91 -11.39
CA GLY A 169 -6.23 10.31 -11.93
C GLY A 169 -5.08 9.37 -11.53
N ALA A 170 -3.88 9.93 -11.34
CA ALA A 170 -2.69 9.15 -10.97
C ALA A 170 -2.55 8.97 -9.44
N ALA A 171 -2.30 7.74 -8.99
CA ALA A 171 -1.85 7.52 -7.61
C ALA A 171 -0.40 7.97 -7.42
N CYS A 172 0.47 7.72 -8.42
CA CYS A 172 1.89 8.04 -8.33
C CYS A 172 2.19 9.48 -8.76
N HIS A 173 3.10 10.15 -8.05
CA HIS A 173 3.57 11.49 -8.39
C HIS A 173 4.32 11.56 -9.73
N THR A 174 4.79 10.42 -10.26
CA THR A 174 5.42 10.33 -11.58
C THR A 174 4.41 10.39 -12.74
N GLY A 175 3.10 10.33 -12.44
CA GLY A 175 1.99 10.37 -13.38
C GLY A 175 1.43 8.99 -13.76
N TYR A 176 2.02 7.90 -13.27
CA TYR A 176 1.47 6.56 -13.48
C TYR A 176 0.29 6.28 -12.55
N TYR A 177 -0.61 5.39 -12.99
CA TYR A 177 -1.80 5.01 -12.24
C TYR A 177 -1.46 4.41 -10.87
N SER A 178 -0.37 3.63 -10.79
CA SER A 178 0.17 3.03 -9.58
C SER A 178 1.66 3.35 -9.46
N CYS A 179 2.17 3.45 -8.23
CA CYS A 179 3.61 3.53 -7.94
C CYS A 179 4.35 2.25 -8.37
N PHE A 180 3.68 1.10 -8.37
CA PHE A 180 4.23 -0.20 -8.80
C PHE A 180 4.20 -0.35 -10.32
N PHE A 181 4.64 0.68 -11.04
CA PHE A 181 4.67 0.69 -12.51
C PHE A 181 5.90 -0.01 -13.11
N ARG A 182 6.87 -0.39 -12.26
CA ARG A 182 8.10 -1.10 -12.65
C ARG A 182 8.04 -2.53 -12.16
N LYS A 183 8.21 -3.49 -13.08
CA LYS A 183 8.38 -4.90 -12.79
C LYS A 183 9.85 -5.27 -12.93
N LEU A 184 10.43 -5.83 -11.89
CA LEU A 184 11.77 -6.40 -11.89
C LEU A 184 11.72 -7.83 -12.45
N GLY A 185 12.71 -8.16 -13.27
CA GLY A 185 12.93 -9.49 -13.81
C GLY A 185 14.34 -10.00 -13.49
N PRO A 186 14.69 -11.21 -13.95
CA PRO A 186 16.01 -11.78 -13.76
C PRO A 186 17.10 -10.89 -14.35
N ASN A 187 18.31 -10.98 -13.78
CA ASN A 187 19.46 -10.15 -14.14
C ASN A 187 19.16 -8.64 -14.10
N ASP A 188 18.29 -8.22 -13.18
CA ASP A 188 17.89 -6.82 -12.95
C ASP A 188 17.23 -6.14 -14.14
N SER A 189 16.63 -6.92 -15.04
CA SER A 189 15.82 -6.37 -16.11
C SER A 189 14.61 -5.63 -15.55
N ILE A 190 14.30 -4.45 -16.10
CA ILE A 190 13.12 -3.67 -15.72
C ILE A 190 12.17 -3.59 -16.90
N SER A 191 10.90 -3.87 -16.65
CA SER A 191 9.80 -3.66 -17.60
C SER A 191 8.73 -2.76 -16.99
N PHE A 192 8.01 -2.02 -17.85
CA PHE A 192 6.96 -1.10 -17.41
C PHE A 192 5.59 -1.75 -17.56
N VAL A 193 4.81 -1.72 -16.47
CA VAL A 193 3.45 -2.29 -16.40
C VAL A 193 2.46 -1.41 -17.15
N TYR A 194 2.63 -0.09 -17.04
CA TYR A 194 1.78 0.91 -17.69
C TYR A 194 2.52 1.50 -18.89
N LYS A 195 1.87 1.49 -20.06
CA LYS A 195 2.45 2.01 -21.31
C LYS A 195 2.43 3.54 -21.39
N SER A 196 1.48 4.18 -20.71
CA SER A 196 1.34 5.64 -20.67
C SER A 196 1.01 6.14 -19.27
N LYS A 197 1.27 7.42 -19.05
CA LYS A 197 0.85 8.15 -17.85
C LYS A 197 -0.63 8.51 -17.96
N VAL A 198 -1.27 8.79 -16.82
CA VAL A 198 -2.66 9.20 -16.80
C VAL A 198 -2.80 10.56 -17.49
N GLY A 199 -3.63 10.62 -18.54
CA GLY A 199 -3.88 11.83 -19.32
C GLY A 199 -2.86 12.16 -20.40
N ALA A 200 -1.90 11.26 -20.67
CA ALA A 200 -0.93 11.37 -21.76
C ALA A 200 -1.35 10.60 -23.01
#